data_AF-M7NQP1-F1
#
_entry.id   AF-M7NQP1-F1
#
_cell.length_a   1.000
_cell.length_b   1.000
_cell.length_c   1.000
_cell.angle_alpha   90.00
_cell.angle_beta   90.00
_cell.angle_gamma   90.00
#
_symmetry.space_group_name_H-M   'P 1'
#
loop_
_entity.id
_entity.type
_entity.pdbx_description
1 polymer ?
#
loop_
_entity_poly.entity_id
_entity_poly.type
_entity_poly.pdbx_seq_one_letter_code
_entity_poly.pdbx_strand_id
1 'polypeptide(L)'
;MILTNSYLFLKYIRWASSGPRSTKHPRHRIPKLKPIPEGILLQKELNSELFYNPPSSPPDYKVTPYSLLPDEVKKLTEKPVFQGKLPPPLSPIKKKKYNLTEEDIKEIKILRENGISRSELAKRYNASRLFIGMVSSLSKEKLQEIEKKNQEIRDSWSEHKKEVKMNRYKRKKLWKQEYN
;
A
#
# COMPACT_ATOMS: atom_id res chain seq x y z
N MET A 1 -12.50 -28.62 -67.36
CA MET A 1 -13.51 -27.58 -67.07
C MET A 1 -14.53 -28.16 -66.09
N ILE A 2 -14.81 -27.43 -64.99
CA ILE A 2 -15.98 -27.54 -64.09
C ILE A 2 -15.97 -28.78 -63.15
N LEU A 3 -15.48 -28.65 -61.90
CA LEU A 3 -16.20 -28.32 -60.65
C LEU A 3 -17.34 -29.30 -60.29
N THR A 4 -17.25 -29.98 -59.14
CA THR A 4 -18.21 -29.85 -58.02
C THR A 4 -17.86 -30.70 -56.79
N ASN A 5 -17.81 -30.00 -55.64
CA ASN A 5 -18.29 -30.38 -54.31
C ASN A 5 -17.96 -31.77 -53.72
N SER A 6 -16.96 -31.80 -52.84
CA SER A 6 -16.93 -32.71 -51.69
C SER A 6 -17.29 -31.95 -50.40
N TYR A 7 -18.58 -31.78 -50.17
CA TYR A 7 -19.09 -31.49 -48.82
C TYR A 7 -18.95 -32.76 -47.97
N LEU A 8 -17.81 -32.91 -47.30
CA LEU A 8 -17.72 -33.85 -46.17
C LEU A 8 -18.13 -33.11 -44.91
N PHE A 9 -19.42 -33.24 -44.63
CA PHE A 9 -20.06 -33.19 -43.31
C PHE A 9 -19.07 -33.00 -42.15
N LEU A 10 -19.01 -31.77 -41.66
CA LEU A 10 -18.60 -31.47 -40.30
C LEU A 10 -19.45 -32.35 -39.36
N LYS A 11 -18.89 -33.49 -38.96
CA LYS A 11 -19.39 -34.30 -37.86
C LYS A 11 -19.35 -33.41 -36.63
N TYR A 12 -20.50 -32.86 -36.31
CA TYR A 12 -20.95 -32.43 -34.99
C TYR A 12 -19.99 -32.87 -33.89
N ILE A 13 -19.13 -31.95 -33.44
CA ILE A 13 -18.57 -32.03 -32.09
C ILE A 13 -19.76 -31.76 -31.19
N ARG A 14 -20.50 -32.83 -30.86
CA ARG A 14 -21.51 -32.83 -29.81
C ARG A 14 -20.79 -32.34 -28.55
N TRP A 15 -21.11 -31.10 -28.20
CA TRP A 15 -20.94 -30.53 -26.88
C TRP A 15 -21.42 -31.57 -25.87
N ALA A 16 -20.49 -32.30 -25.27
CA ALA A 16 -20.80 -33.23 -24.21
C ALA A 16 -21.22 -32.37 -23.02
N SER A 17 -22.53 -32.20 -22.88
CA SER A 17 -23.17 -31.73 -21.66
C SER A 17 -22.49 -32.42 -20.48
N SER A 18 -21.81 -31.63 -19.65
CA SER A 18 -21.33 -32.03 -18.34
C SER A 18 -22.51 -32.08 -17.39
N GLY A 19 -23.47 -32.97 -17.68
CA GLY A 19 -24.43 -33.46 -16.69
C GLY A 19 -23.69 -33.99 -15.45
N PRO A 20 -24.36 -34.09 -14.30
CA PRO A 20 -23.72 -34.24 -13.00
C PRO A 20 -23.15 -35.65 -12.85
N ARG A 21 -21.98 -35.91 -13.44
CA ARG A 21 -21.23 -37.12 -13.15
C ARG A 21 -20.74 -37.01 -11.71
N SER A 22 -21.13 -38.00 -10.92
CA SER A 22 -20.52 -38.28 -9.62
C SER A 22 -19.01 -38.44 -9.84
N THR A 23 -18.23 -37.45 -9.41
CA THR A 23 -16.78 -37.58 -9.35
C THR A 23 -16.47 -38.73 -8.40
N LYS A 24 -15.58 -39.67 -8.79
CA LYS A 24 -15.19 -40.82 -7.95
C LYS A 24 -14.62 -40.41 -6.58
N HIS A 25 -14.25 -39.14 -6.42
CA HIS A 25 -13.97 -38.53 -5.14
C HIS A 25 -15.21 -37.77 -4.67
N PRO A 26 -15.68 -37.97 -3.42
CA PRO A 26 -16.69 -37.09 -2.86
C PRO A 26 -16.15 -35.67 -3.01
N ARG A 27 -16.86 -34.79 -3.72
CA ARG A 27 -16.53 -33.36 -3.67
C ARG A 27 -16.42 -33.07 -2.19
N HIS A 28 -15.23 -32.72 -1.70
CA HIS A 28 -15.08 -32.31 -0.31
C HIS A 28 -16.12 -31.23 -0.10
N ARG A 29 -17.23 -31.61 0.54
CA ARG A 29 -18.42 -30.79 0.63
C ARG A 29 -17.97 -29.75 1.63
N ILE A 30 -17.56 -28.59 1.13
CA ILE A 30 -17.13 -27.47 1.96
C ILE A 30 -18.17 -27.39 3.08
N PRO A 31 -17.77 -27.63 4.35
CA PRO A 31 -18.72 -27.73 5.44
C PRO A 31 -19.52 -26.43 5.46
N LYS A 32 -20.85 -26.52 5.61
CA LYS A 32 -21.69 -25.32 5.71
C LYS A 32 -21.14 -24.45 6.83
N LEU A 33 -20.84 -23.19 6.54
CA LEU A 33 -20.41 -22.24 7.55
C LEU A 33 -21.51 -22.11 8.61
N LYS A 34 -21.10 -21.97 9.87
CA LYS A 34 -22.02 -21.68 10.97
C LYS A 34 -22.68 -20.31 10.72
N PRO A 35 -23.95 -20.12 11.14
CA PRO A 35 -24.57 -18.81 11.09
C PRO A 35 -23.76 -17.80 11.93
N ILE A 36 -23.79 -16.53 11.53
CA ILE A 36 -23.19 -15.43 12.28
C ILE A 36 -23.97 -15.30 13.59
N PRO A 37 -23.30 -15.24 14.76
CA PRO A 37 -24.00 -15.04 16.03
C PRO A 37 -24.70 -13.67 16.05
N GLU A 38 -25.84 -13.60 16.73
CA GLU A 38 -26.52 -12.33 17.03
C GLU A 38 -25.60 -11.46 17.90
N GLY A 39 -25.52 -10.17 17.60
CA GLY A 39 -24.68 -9.24 18.37
C GLY A 39 -25.40 -8.63 19.55
N ILE A 40 -25.07 -7.39 19.87
CA ILE A 40 -25.49 -6.77 21.13
C ILE A 40 -26.87 -6.15 20.96
N LEU A 41 -27.87 -6.62 21.71
CA LEU A 41 -29.21 -6.03 21.71
C LEU A 41 -29.16 -4.61 22.29
N LEU A 42 -29.58 -3.62 21.50
CA LEU A 42 -29.65 -2.21 21.88
C LEU A 42 -31.05 -1.83 22.39
N GLN A 43 -32.09 -2.25 21.67
CA GLN A 43 -33.47 -1.90 21.97
C GLN A 43 -34.39 -3.07 21.60
N LYS A 44 -35.39 -3.31 22.45
CA LYS A 44 -36.43 -4.31 22.23
C LYS A 44 -37.78 -3.65 22.39
N GLU A 45 -38.56 -3.65 21.32
CA GLU A 45 -39.96 -3.25 21.31
C GLU A 45 -40.85 -4.49 21.18
N LEU A 46 -42.17 -4.32 21.24
CA LEU A 46 -43.13 -5.43 21.20
C LEU A 46 -42.99 -6.30 19.93
N ASN A 47 -42.61 -5.69 18.79
CA ASN A 47 -42.55 -6.35 17.48
C ASN A 47 -41.19 -6.22 16.77
N SER A 48 -40.18 -5.60 17.39
CA SER A 48 -38.89 -5.31 16.74
C SER A 48 -37.74 -5.35 17.74
N GLU A 49 -36.59 -5.82 17.29
CA GLU A 49 -35.35 -5.87 18.07
C GLU A 49 -34.23 -5.22 17.26
N LEU A 50 -33.52 -4.27 17.86
CA LEU A 50 -32.37 -3.59 17.25
C LEU A 50 -31.08 -4.19 17.82
N PHE A 51 -30.27 -4.79 16.95
CA PHE A 51 -28.97 -5.36 17.32
C PHE A 51 -27.82 -4.54 16.76
N TYR A 52 -26.76 -4.39 17.55
CA TYR A 52 -25.48 -3.82 17.15
C TYR A 52 -24.49 -4.93 16.77
N ASN A 53 -24.21 -5.03 15.47
CA ASN A 53 -23.34 -6.03 14.88
C ASN A 53 -22.17 -5.34 14.14
N PRO A 54 -21.12 -4.87 14.85
CA PRO A 54 -19.97 -4.29 14.17
C PRO A 54 -19.28 -5.36 13.32
N PRO A 55 -19.07 -5.12 12.02
CA PRO A 55 -18.45 -6.11 11.16
C PRO A 55 -16.98 -6.30 11.53
N SER A 56 -16.50 -7.55 11.50
CA SER A 56 -15.07 -7.89 11.66
C SER A 56 -14.29 -7.64 10.36
N SER A 57 -14.56 -6.52 9.69
CA SER A 57 -13.92 -6.10 8.45
C SER A 57 -13.25 -4.74 8.63
N PRO A 58 -12.32 -4.35 7.74
CA PRO A 58 -11.81 -2.98 7.71
C PRO A 58 -12.97 -1.99 7.46
N PRO A 59 -12.89 -0.76 8.00
CA PRO A 59 -13.85 0.28 7.66
C PRO A 59 -13.71 0.68 6.19
N ASP A 60 -14.83 1.10 5.59
CA ASP A 60 -14.85 1.68 4.26
C ASP A 60 -14.33 3.13 4.27
N TYR A 61 -13.85 3.64 3.14
CA TYR A 61 -13.35 5.02 3.01
C TYR A 61 -14.44 6.08 3.28
N LYS A 62 -15.71 5.71 3.11
CA LYS A 62 -16.88 6.54 3.40
C LYS A 62 -17.10 6.75 4.89
N VAL A 63 -16.59 5.86 5.74
CA VAL A 63 -16.67 5.98 7.19
C VAL A 63 -15.59 6.95 7.65
N THR A 64 -15.94 8.24 7.67
CA THR A 64 -15.01 9.31 8.02
C THR A 64 -14.78 9.34 9.54
N PRO A 65 -13.52 9.32 10.00
CA PRO A 65 -13.22 9.38 11.43
C PRO A 65 -13.56 10.75 12.01
N TYR A 66 -13.99 10.77 13.28
CA TYR A 66 -14.49 11.98 13.97
C TYR A 66 -13.58 13.21 13.82
N SER A 67 -12.26 13.05 13.89
CA SER A 67 -11.29 14.16 13.78
C SER A 67 -11.36 14.91 12.43
N LEU A 68 -11.75 14.21 11.35
CA LEU A 68 -11.85 14.77 10.00
C LEU A 68 -13.23 15.36 9.68
N LEU A 69 -14.22 15.20 10.57
CA LEU A 69 -15.56 15.77 10.36
C LEU A 69 -15.54 17.30 10.50
N PRO A 70 -16.42 18.03 9.79
CA PRO A 70 -16.68 19.45 10.03
C PRO A 70 -17.21 19.67 11.46
N ASP A 71 -16.91 20.84 12.03
CA ASP A 71 -17.27 21.13 13.42
C ASP A 71 -18.78 21.18 13.67
N GLU A 72 -19.59 21.53 12.65
CA GLU A 72 -21.05 21.46 12.71
C GLU A 72 -21.55 20.02 12.95
N VAL A 73 -21.01 19.06 12.21
CA VAL A 73 -21.37 17.64 12.31
C VAL A 73 -20.83 17.02 13.61
N LYS A 74 -19.64 17.46 14.06
CA LYS A 74 -19.05 17.02 15.33
C LYS A 74 -19.92 17.34 16.54
N LYS A 75 -20.71 18.43 16.51
CA LYS A 75 -21.65 18.78 17.60
C LYS A 75 -22.84 17.82 17.68
N LEU A 76 -23.19 17.20 16.57
CA LEU A 76 -24.30 16.25 16.45
C LEU A 76 -23.89 14.81 16.74
N THR A 77 -22.59 14.54 16.89
CA THR A 77 -22.03 13.19 17.00
C THR A 77 -21.21 13.05 18.27
N GLU A 78 -21.33 11.89 18.93
CA GLU A 78 -20.53 11.61 20.12
C GLU A 78 -19.06 11.38 19.75
N LYS A 79 -18.16 11.96 20.54
CA LYS A 79 -16.73 11.77 20.34
C LYS A 79 -16.35 10.34 20.76
N PRO A 80 -15.73 9.53 19.88
CA PRO A 80 -15.31 8.19 20.24
C PRO A 80 -14.22 8.25 21.33
N VAL A 81 -14.45 7.58 22.45
CA VAL A 81 -13.49 7.48 23.56
C VAL A 81 -12.76 6.14 23.45
N PHE A 82 -11.46 6.17 23.20
CA PHE A 82 -10.63 4.98 23.27
C PHE A 82 -10.22 4.71 24.72
N GLN A 83 -10.71 3.60 25.28
CA GLN A 83 -10.36 3.15 26.63
C GLN A 83 -9.32 2.03 26.51
N GLY A 84 -8.03 2.38 26.55
CA GLY A 84 -6.96 1.38 26.46
C GLY A 84 -5.56 1.96 26.30
N LYS A 85 -4.56 1.08 26.28
CA LYS A 85 -3.18 1.43 25.90
C LYS A 85 -3.05 1.29 24.39
N LEU A 86 -2.42 2.27 23.74
CA LEU A 86 -2.14 2.20 22.31
C LEU A 86 -1.16 1.06 22.02
N PRO A 87 -1.26 0.41 20.86
CA PRO A 87 -0.25 -0.56 20.43
C PRO A 87 1.11 0.13 20.25
N PRO A 88 2.22 -0.63 20.31
CA PRO A 88 3.54 -0.06 20.11
C PRO A 88 3.68 0.53 18.70
N PRO A 89 4.35 1.68 18.54
CA PRO A 89 4.52 2.31 17.24
C PRO A 89 5.48 1.48 16.36
N LEU A 90 5.15 1.33 15.07
CA LEU A 90 5.98 0.60 14.10
C LEU A 90 7.38 1.21 13.95
N SER A 91 7.50 2.53 14.13
CA SER A 91 8.78 3.26 14.07
C SER A 91 8.92 4.17 15.29
N PRO A 92 10.14 4.37 15.82
CA PRO A 92 10.35 5.20 16.99
C PRO A 92 9.94 6.65 16.68
N ILE A 93 9.19 7.25 17.59
CA ILE A 93 8.74 8.64 17.47
C ILE A 93 9.95 9.56 17.68
N LYS A 94 10.42 10.18 16.60
CA LYS A 94 11.57 11.10 16.63
C LYS A 94 11.08 12.55 16.80
N LYS A 95 11.55 13.24 17.85
CA LYS A 95 11.32 14.67 18.02
C LYS A 95 12.15 15.46 16.99
N LYS A 96 11.55 16.50 16.40
CA LYS A 96 12.25 17.43 15.50
C LYS A 96 13.23 18.29 16.31
N LYS A 97 14.43 18.51 15.78
CA LYS A 97 15.47 19.37 16.36
C LYS A 97 15.75 20.53 15.41
N TYR A 98 15.87 21.74 15.96
CA TYR A 98 16.10 22.99 15.22
C TYR A 98 17.32 23.70 15.84
N ASN A 99 18.47 23.07 15.72
CA ASN A 99 19.72 23.48 16.40
C ASN A 99 20.68 24.24 15.51
N LEU A 100 20.40 24.41 14.21
CA LEU A 100 21.30 25.03 13.26
C LEU A 100 21.02 26.51 13.09
N THR A 101 22.08 27.30 13.07
CA THR A 101 22.06 28.73 12.78
C THR A 101 22.22 28.99 11.28
N GLU A 102 22.03 30.24 10.86
CA GLU A 102 22.25 30.63 9.46
C GLU A 102 23.71 30.53 9.02
N GLU A 103 24.65 30.70 9.97
CA GLU A 103 26.09 30.56 9.74
C GLU A 103 26.44 29.11 9.44
N ASP A 104 25.95 28.17 10.26
CA ASP A 104 26.11 26.73 10.02
C ASP A 104 25.59 26.31 8.64
N ILE A 105 24.47 26.90 8.21
CA ILE A 105 23.88 26.63 6.90
C ILE A 105 24.80 27.07 5.75
N LYS A 106 25.47 28.23 5.89
CA LYS A 106 26.44 28.71 4.90
C LYS A 106 27.66 27.78 4.85
N GLU A 107 28.18 27.38 6.00
CA GLU A 107 29.29 26.43 6.07
C GLU A 107 28.95 25.07 5.44
N ILE A 108 27.76 24.54 5.73
CA ILE A 108 27.27 23.28 5.14
C ILE A 108 27.28 23.35 3.62
N LYS A 109 26.90 24.49 3.02
CA LYS A 109 26.92 24.68 1.56
C LYS A 109 28.36 24.64 1.02
N ILE A 110 29.25 25.42 1.61
CA ILE A 110 30.67 25.48 1.21
C ILE A 110 31.32 24.08 1.33
N LEU A 111 31.11 23.40 2.46
CA LEU A 111 31.63 22.05 2.69
C LEU A 111 31.06 21.02 1.69
N ARG A 112 29.80 21.19 1.26
CA ARG A 112 29.18 20.30 0.29
C ARG A 112 29.73 20.52 -1.12
N GLU A 113 30.01 21.76 -1.50
CA GLU A 113 30.70 22.13 -2.76
C GLU A 113 32.11 21.51 -2.80
N ASN A 114 32.83 21.59 -1.69
CA ASN A 114 34.13 20.93 -1.50
C ASN A 114 34.07 19.39 -1.54
N GLY A 115 32.87 18.80 -1.60
CA GLY A 115 32.66 17.37 -1.87
C GLY A 115 32.37 16.51 -0.65
N ILE A 116 32.22 17.08 0.55
CA ILE A 116 31.93 16.32 1.78
C ILE A 116 30.55 15.63 1.69
N SER A 117 30.43 14.39 2.15
CA SER A 117 29.19 13.61 2.04
C SER A 117 28.07 14.11 2.97
N ARG A 118 26.81 13.98 2.54
CA ARG A 118 25.64 14.33 3.39
C ARG A 118 25.62 13.57 4.72
N SER A 119 26.16 12.34 4.73
CA SER A 119 26.28 11.52 5.95
C SER A 119 27.26 12.09 6.95
N GLU A 120 28.39 12.60 6.49
CA GLU A 120 29.40 13.22 7.35
C GLU A 120 28.89 14.53 7.92
N LEU A 121 28.31 15.39 7.09
CA LEU A 121 27.68 16.64 7.54
C LEU A 121 26.57 16.38 8.56
N ALA A 122 25.76 15.34 8.36
CA ALA A 122 24.69 14.96 9.29
C ALA A 122 25.21 14.59 10.68
N LYS A 123 26.36 13.89 10.72
CA LYS A 123 27.03 13.53 11.96
C LYS A 123 27.65 14.75 12.64
N ARG A 124 28.34 15.61 11.87
CA ARG A 124 29.02 16.81 12.38
C ARG A 124 28.04 17.80 13.02
N TYR A 125 26.96 18.12 12.32
CA TYR A 125 25.98 19.13 12.74
C TYR A 125 24.78 18.54 13.52
N ASN A 126 24.84 17.24 13.87
CA ASN A 126 23.76 16.50 14.54
C ASN A 126 22.37 16.73 13.90
N ALA A 127 22.34 16.78 12.56
CA ALA A 127 21.18 17.15 11.77
C ALA A 127 20.69 15.96 10.92
N SER A 128 19.44 16.01 10.47
CA SER A 128 18.90 14.99 9.58
C SER A 128 19.63 15.00 8.22
N ARG A 129 20.01 13.82 7.71
CA ARG A 129 20.59 13.67 6.36
C ARG A 129 19.68 14.23 5.28
N LEU A 130 18.35 14.17 5.50
CA LEU A 130 17.35 14.74 4.61
C LEU A 130 17.42 16.27 4.64
N PHE A 131 17.53 16.87 5.83
CA PHE A 131 17.67 18.32 5.99
C PHE A 131 18.88 18.87 5.23
N ILE A 132 20.05 18.25 5.37
CA ILE A 132 21.25 18.67 4.64
C ILE A 132 21.07 18.55 3.13
N GLY A 133 20.36 17.51 2.67
CA GLY A 133 20.03 17.37 1.25
C GLY A 133 19.06 18.43 0.73
N MET A 134 18.24 19.05 1.59
CA MET A 134 17.40 20.20 1.24
C MET A 134 18.22 21.50 1.19
N VAL A 135 19.13 21.70 2.15
CA VAL A 135 19.96 22.91 2.27
C VAL A 135 21.05 22.99 1.20
N SER A 136 21.67 21.84 0.90
CA SER A 136 22.84 21.76 0.02
C SER A 136 22.64 20.63 -1.01
N SER A 137 22.27 21.02 -2.22
CA SER A 137 22.22 20.11 -3.36
C SER A 137 23.64 19.73 -3.81
N LEU A 138 23.76 18.57 -4.47
CA LEU A 138 25.03 18.15 -5.07
C LEU A 138 25.18 18.80 -6.45
N SER A 139 26.41 19.07 -6.88
CA SER A 139 26.67 19.56 -8.24
C SER A 139 26.10 18.61 -9.30
N LYS A 140 25.64 19.18 -10.42
CA LYS A 140 24.99 18.42 -11.51
C LYS A 140 25.91 17.33 -12.07
N GLU A 141 27.20 17.63 -12.23
CA GLU A 141 28.21 16.69 -12.72
C GLU A 141 28.33 15.46 -11.81
N LYS A 142 28.52 15.67 -10.50
CA LYS A 142 28.59 14.56 -9.53
C LYS A 142 27.28 13.77 -9.45
N LEU A 143 26.13 14.41 -9.66
CA LEU A 143 24.84 13.71 -9.75
C LEU A 143 24.81 12.77 -10.97
N GLN A 144 25.24 13.26 -12.14
CA GLN A 144 25.31 12.44 -13.36
C GLN A 144 26.29 11.27 -13.20
N GLU A 145 27.45 11.47 -12.57
CA GLU A 145 28.39 10.39 -12.27
C GLU A 145 27.76 9.31 -11.38
N ILE A 146 27.02 9.71 -10.34
CA ILE A 146 26.33 8.79 -9.44
C ILE A 146 25.21 8.05 -10.20
N GLU A 147 24.48 8.73 -11.08
CA GLU A 147 23.46 8.11 -11.91
C GLU A 147 24.05 7.08 -12.89
N LYS A 148 25.18 7.41 -13.54
CA LYS A 148 25.91 6.47 -14.40
C LYS A 148 26.33 5.22 -13.64
N LYS A 149 26.96 5.38 -12.48
CA LYS A 149 27.34 4.25 -11.59
C LYS A 149 26.14 3.42 -11.17
N ASN A 150 25.02 4.07 -10.82
CA ASN A 150 23.79 3.35 -10.48
C ASN A 150 23.21 2.59 -11.67
N GLN A 151 23.38 3.10 -12.89
CA GLN A 151 22.92 2.46 -14.11
C GLN A 151 23.78 1.24 -14.45
N GLU A 152 25.11 1.34 -14.36
CA GLU A 152 26.03 0.19 -14.49
C GLU A 152 25.68 -0.93 -13.49
N ILE A 153 25.36 -0.56 -12.24
CA ILE A 153 24.89 -1.51 -11.23
C ILE A 153 23.56 -2.15 -11.62
N ARG A 154 22.65 -1.43 -12.27
CA ARG A 154 21.37 -1.98 -12.74
C ARG A 154 21.54 -2.89 -13.95
N ASP A 155 22.45 -2.54 -14.85
CA ASP A 155 22.72 -3.27 -16.08
C ASP A 155 23.35 -4.64 -15.76
N SER A 156 24.24 -4.67 -14.77
CA SER A 156 24.86 -5.88 -14.20
C SER A 156 23.90 -6.79 -13.40
N TRP A 157 22.62 -6.43 -13.22
CA TRP A 157 21.67 -7.33 -12.58
C TRP A 157 21.28 -8.49 -13.50
N SER A 158 21.17 -9.69 -12.91
CA SER A 158 20.56 -10.84 -13.56
C SER A 158 19.09 -10.58 -13.90
N GLU A 159 18.57 -11.30 -14.89
CA GLU A 159 17.18 -11.18 -15.36
C GLU A 159 16.18 -11.37 -14.20
N HIS A 160 16.39 -12.39 -13.37
CA HIS A 160 15.55 -12.64 -12.20
C HIS A 160 15.53 -11.44 -11.23
N LYS A 161 16.70 -10.83 -10.96
CA LYS A 161 16.78 -9.66 -10.09
C LYS A 161 16.08 -8.45 -10.71
N LYS A 162 16.18 -8.26 -12.03
CA LYS A 162 15.45 -7.22 -12.77
C LYS A 162 13.93 -7.42 -12.62
N GLU A 163 13.45 -8.64 -12.81
CA GLU A 163 12.03 -8.99 -12.63
C GLU A 163 11.53 -8.72 -11.21
N VAL A 164 12.26 -9.18 -10.19
CA VAL A 164 11.91 -8.95 -8.77
C VAL A 164 11.82 -7.46 -8.45
N LYS A 165 12.74 -6.65 -8.98
CA LYS A 165 12.72 -5.19 -8.81
C LYS A 165 11.53 -4.56 -9.53
N MET A 166 11.25 -4.97 -10.76
CA MET A 166 10.08 -4.53 -11.52
C MET A 166 8.77 -4.82 -10.78
N ASN A 167 8.60 -6.03 -10.25
CA ASN A 167 7.43 -6.40 -9.46
C ASN A 167 7.32 -5.59 -8.16
N ARG A 168 8.44 -5.27 -7.50
CA ARG A 168 8.43 -4.33 -6.35
C ARG A 168 7.98 -2.93 -6.74
N TYR A 169 8.42 -2.41 -7.89
CA TYR A 169 7.98 -1.10 -8.38
C TYR A 169 6.49 -1.08 -8.74
N LYS A 170 5.99 -2.14 -9.41
CA LYS A 170 4.56 -2.32 -9.70
C LYS A 170 3.73 -2.30 -8.41
N ARG A 171 4.10 -3.09 -7.40
CA ARG A 171 3.43 -3.09 -6.08
C ARG A 171 3.42 -1.72 -5.42
N LYS A 172 4.56 -1.01 -5.41
CA LYS A 172 4.64 0.34 -4.83
C LYS A 172 3.77 1.36 -5.59
N LYS A 173 3.64 1.22 -6.92
CA LYS A 173 2.75 2.06 -7.73
C LYS A 173 1.29 1.77 -7.38
N LEU A 174 0.92 0.50 -7.30
CA LEU A 174 -0.44 0.06 -6.94
C LEU A 174 -0.86 0.54 -5.55
N TRP A 175 0.03 0.54 -4.56
CA TRP A 175 -0.27 1.04 -3.20
C TRP A 175 -0.74 2.50 -3.15
N LYS A 176 -0.39 3.32 -4.16
CA LYS A 176 -0.79 4.73 -4.23
C LYS A 176 -2.06 4.95 -5.04
N GLN A 177 -2.52 3.95 -5.77
CA GLN A 177 -3.73 4.05 -6.57
C GLN A 177 -4.89 3.58 -5.68
N GLU A 178 -5.90 4.43 -5.52
CA GLU A 178 -7.19 3.97 -5.01
C GLU A 178 -7.80 3.06 -6.09
N TYR A 179 -8.35 1.93 -5.66
CA TYR A 179 -9.16 1.11 -6.54
C TYR A 179 -10.44 1.90 -6.81
N ASN A 180 -10.56 2.45 -8.02
CA ASN A 180 -11.84 2.99 -8.53
C ASN A 180 -12.84 1.85 -8.76
#